data_AF-A0A962GGR6-F1
#
_entry.id   AF-A0A962GGR6-F1
#
_cell.length_a   1.000
_cell.length_b   1.000
_cell.length_c   1.000
_cell.angle_alpha   90.00
_cell.angle_beta   90.00
_cell.angle_gamma   90.00
#
_symmetry.space_group_name_H-M   'P 1'
#
loop_
_entity.id
_entity.type
_entity.pdbx_description
1 polymer ?
#
loop_
_entity_poly.entity_id
_entity_poly.type
_entity_poly.pdbx_seq_one_letter_code
_entity_poly.pdbx_strand_id
1 'polypeptide(L)'
;MFYSLRLCKSLLVLSVLVASILPFTALAEKQELPDERAATPDAPQEERRRVFNAESFTLDNGMEVVVIPNDRAPVVTHMVWYKFGAADEPIGKSGIAHFLEHLMFKGSAQVGGRDLDPGEFSEIIRSMGGNDNAFTSQDYISYFQSVPAQHLETVMRMEAGRINDINPPADEVLSERKVILEERKQRTDNDPRGQFGEQLAAAAFVNHPYGIPVIGWKHEMDELSYEDAKAFYDRWYAPNNAILVVSGDVTPGRVFQLAIDIYGQLPREDVPKRERTRSPALNSHTSVTLEHPAIREPLVQTLFRVPSARQNKEESLALQVLEEILGGGPTSRLYKSLVVDQKIASSAG
;
A
#
# COMPACT_ATOMS: atom_id res chain seq x y z
N MET A 1 63.13 13.33 -24.40
CA MET A 1 63.31 13.06 -22.96
C MET A 1 62.76 11.67 -22.70
N PHE A 2 63.48 10.59 -23.03
CA PHE A 2 64.62 9.97 -22.33
C PHE A 2 64.30 9.44 -20.91
N TYR A 3 64.41 8.11 -20.82
CA TYR A 3 64.59 7.19 -19.68
C TYR A 3 63.44 6.97 -18.67
N SER A 4 63.23 5.81 -18.03
CA SER A 4 63.64 4.40 -18.17
C SER A 4 63.50 3.73 -16.78
N LEU A 5 62.98 2.50 -16.76
CA LEU A 5 63.32 1.33 -15.91
C LEU A 5 63.63 1.47 -14.41
N ARG A 6 63.02 0.58 -13.61
CA ARG A 6 63.60 -0.64 -12.93
C ARG A 6 62.68 -1.04 -11.75
N LEU A 7 62.08 -2.22 -11.68
CA LEU A 7 62.61 -3.56 -11.32
C LEU A 7 63.51 -3.61 -10.05
N CYS A 8 63.02 -4.26 -8.98
CA CYS A 8 63.74 -5.28 -8.19
C CYS A 8 62.83 -5.86 -7.07
N LYS A 9 62.55 -7.18 -7.11
CA LYS A 9 63.04 -8.26 -6.21
C LYS A 9 62.48 -8.22 -4.77
N SER A 10 61.56 -9.12 -4.43
CA SER A 10 61.78 -10.46 -3.83
C SER A 10 61.97 -10.43 -2.31
N LEU A 11 61.07 -11.06 -1.55
CA LEU A 11 61.46 -11.96 -0.46
C LEU A 11 60.34 -12.94 -0.07
N LEU A 12 60.77 -14.19 0.09
CA LEU A 12 60.08 -15.36 0.62
C LEU A 12 59.79 -15.18 2.13
N VAL A 13 58.61 -15.59 2.61
CA VAL A 13 58.50 -16.32 3.88
C VAL A 13 57.43 -17.41 3.75
N LEU A 14 57.90 -18.62 4.02
CA LEU A 14 57.20 -19.89 4.12
C LEU A 14 56.65 -20.03 5.55
N SER A 15 55.36 -20.32 5.71
CA SER A 15 54.87 -20.98 6.93
C SER A 15 53.68 -21.86 6.60
N VAL A 16 53.96 -23.16 6.60
CA VAL A 16 53.03 -24.28 6.55
C VAL A 16 52.27 -24.34 7.88
N LEU A 17 50.94 -24.46 7.83
CA LEU A 17 50.22 -25.28 8.80
C LEU A 17 49.03 -25.96 8.10
N VAL A 18 49.11 -27.29 8.05
CA VAL A 18 48.06 -28.20 7.61
C VAL A 18 47.14 -28.45 8.80
N ALA A 19 45.83 -28.26 8.60
CA ALA A 19 44.81 -28.95 9.37
C ALA A 19 43.55 -29.09 8.50
N SER A 20 43.35 -30.30 7.99
CA SER A 20 42.22 -30.71 7.17
C SER A 20 41.02 -31.04 8.07
N ILE A 21 39.87 -30.38 7.89
CA ILE A 21 38.54 -30.96 8.10
C ILE A 21 37.57 -30.30 7.08
N LEU A 22 37.01 -31.12 6.18
CA LEU A 22 35.79 -30.86 5.40
C LEU A 22 34.73 -31.88 5.88
N PRO A 23 33.42 -31.73 5.58
CA PRO A 23 32.71 -30.60 4.98
C PRO A 23 31.47 -30.16 5.81
N PHE A 24 31.03 -28.92 5.67
CA PHE A 24 29.61 -28.61 5.78
C PHE A 24 29.27 -27.51 4.77
N THR A 25 28.72 -27.91 3.64
CA THR A 25 28.16 -27.01 2.64
C THR A 25 26.78 -26.56 3.11
N ALA A 26 26.70 -25.34 3.62
CA ALA A 26 25.49 -24.53 3.60
C ALA A 26 25.94 -23.13 3.14
N LEU A 27 25.81 -22.87 1.83
CA LEU A 27 25.89 -21.50 1.31
C LEU A 27 24.56 -20.82 1.67
N ALA A 28 24.52 -20.20 2.85
CA ALA A 28 23.69 -19.03 3.03
C ALA A 28 24.57 -17.84 2.62
N GLU A 29 24.40 -17.39 1.39
CA GLU A 29 25.02 -16.16 0.90
C GLU A 29 24.40 -15.01 1.71
N LYS A 30 25.22 -14.35 2.54
CA LYS A 30 24.78 -13.15 3.25
C LYS A 30 24.53 -12.07 2.21
N GLN A 31 23.30 -11.57 2.17
CA GLN A 31 22.94 -10.40 1.38
C GLN A 31 23.81 -9.22 1.84
N GLU A 32 24.79 -8.81 1.02
CA GLU A 32 25.65 -7.67 1.30
C GLU A 32 24.94 -6.37 0.89
N LEU A 33 24.97 -5.37 1.78
CA LEU A 33 24.49 -4.01 1.51
C LEU A 33 25.31 -3.39 0.35
N PRO A 34 24.73 -2.49 -0.47
CA PRO A 34 25.49 -1.80 -1.52
C PRO A 34 26.68 -1.03 -0.94
N ASP A 35 27.86 -1.22 -1.54
CA ASP A 35 29.12 -0.57 -1.16
C ASP A 35 29.08 0.94 -1.49
N GLU A 36 29.43 1.78 -0.52
CA GLU A 36 29.24 3.24 -0.54
C GLU A 36 30.29 3.98 -1.41
N ARG A 37 31.16 3.28 -2.15
CA ARG A 37 32.27 3.92 -2.88
C ARG A 37 32.62 3.28 -4.23
N ALA A 38 31.90 3.67 -5.27
CA ALA A 38 32.47 3.89 -6.61
C ALA A 38 31.55 4.79 -7.44
N ALA A 39 31.90 6.07 -7.58
CA ALA A 39 31.20 7.01 -8.45
C ALA A 39 32.14 7.51 -9.56
N THR A 40 31.72 7.34 -10.83
CA THR A 40 31.86 8.24 -12.00
C THR A 40 31.46 7.49 -13.28
N PRO A 41 31.06 8.16 -14.38
CA PRO A 41 30.15 9.30 -14.53
C PRO A 41 29.15 9.04 -15.68
N ASP A 42 27.89 8.72 -15.39
CA ASP A 42 26.79 8.77 -16.37
C ASP A 42 25.44 8.89 -15.63
N ALA A 43 24.94 10.12 -15.46
CA ALA A 43 23.60 10.40 -14.95
C ALA A 43 22.68 10.75 -16.12
N PRO A 44 21.48 10.13 -16.23
CA PRO A 44 20.31 10.65 -15.51
C PRO A 44 19.41 9.52 -14.94
N GLN A 45 19.93 8.82 -13.93
CA GLN A 45 19.15 8.04 -12.97
C GLN A 45 19.29 8.62 -11.54
N GLU A 46 20.44 9.23 -11.22
CA GLU A 46 20.70 9.90 -9.94
C GLU A 46 19.79 11.11 -9.66
N GLU A 47 19.42 11.90 -10.67
CA GLU A 47 18.52 13.05 -10.43
C GLU A 47 17.11 12.62 -10.01
N ARG A 48 16.66 11.42 -10.42
CA ARG A 48 15.36 10.87 -9.98
C ARG A 48 15.41 10.37 -8.53
N ARG A 49 16.59 10.04 -7.99
CA ARG A 49 16.79 9.69 -6.57
C ARG A 49 16.59 10.89 -5.62
N ARG A 50 16.45 12.12 -6.14
CA ARG A 50 16.37 13.35 -5.33
C ARG A 50 14.96 13.80 -4.96
N VAL A 51 13.94 12.94 -5.06
CA VAL A 51 12.65 13.22 -4.42
C VAL A 51 12.77 12.78 -2.96
N PHE A 52 13.04 13.74 -2.08
CA PHE A 52 13.20 13.55 -0.62
C PHE A 52 14.33 12.61 -0.18
N ASN A 53 15.38 12.43 -0.99
CA ASN A 53 16.50 11.50 -0.72
C ASN A 53 16.03 10.07 -0.45
N ALA A 54 15.00 9.61 -1.18
CA ALA A 54 14.51 8.26 -1.04
C ALA A 54 15.52 7.23 -1.56
N GLU A 55 15.78 6.20 -0.75
CA GLU A 55 16.56 5.04 -1.13
C GLU A 55 15.67 3.80 -1.19
N SER A 56 16.04 2.83 -2.03
CA SER A 56 15.21 1.64 -2.22
C SER A 56 16.07 0.39 -2.35
N PHE A 57 15.53 -0.70 -1.84
CA PHE A 57 16.15 -2.01 -1.81
C PHE A 57 15.10 -3.09 -2.02
N THR A 58 15.44 -4.19 -2.68
CA THR A 58 14.53 -5.32 -2.85
C THR A 58 15.14 -6.53 -2.13
N LEU A 59 14.38 -7.10 -1.19
CA LEU A 59 14.76 -8.31 -0.47
C LEU A 59 14.76 -9.52 -1.42
N ASP A 60 15.50 -10.58 -1.07
CA ASP A 60 15.58 -11.80 -1.90
C ASP A 60 14.23 -12.49 -2.09
N ASN A 61 13.35 -12.38 -1.08
CA ASN A 61 11.96 -12.87 -1.18
C ASN A 61 11.07 -11.99 -2.07
N GLY A 62 11.58 -10.88 -2.60
CA GLY A 62 10.91 -10.00 -3.56
C GLY A 62 10.18 -8.81 -2.96
N MET A 63 10.19 -8.63 -1.64
CA MET A 63 9.61 -7.44 -1.02
C MET A 63 10.42 -6.19 -1.36
N GLU A 64 9.74 -5.13 -1.79
CA GLU A 64 10.35 -3.83 -2.03
C GLU A 64 10.40 -3.03 -0.74
N VAL A 65 11.51 -2.36 -0.47
CA VAL A 65 11.73 -1.52 0.70
C VAL A 65 12.12 -0.13 0.23
N VAL A 66 11.41 0.89 0.68
CA VAL A 66 11.65 2.30 0.37
C VAL A 66 11.87 3.05 1.68
N VAL A 67 12.97 3.78 1.78
CA VAL A 67 13.33 4.57 2.96
C VAL A 67 13.43 6.03 2.58
N ILE A 68 12.77 6.90 3.35
CA ILE A 68 12.75 8.35 3.16
C ILE A 68 13.25 9.01 4.45
N PRO A 69 14.56 9.26 4.59
CA PRO A 69 15.13 9.86 5.80
C PRO A 69 14.58 11.27 6.04
N ASN A 70 14.18 11.55 7.28
CA ASN A 70 13.70 12.85 7.74
C ASN A 70 13.91 13.00 9.26
N ASP A 71 14.96 13.72 9.65
CA ASP A 71 15.45 13.89 11.02
C ASP A 71 14.80 15.08 11.78
N ARG A 72 13.70 15.63 11.27
CA ARG A 72 13.03 16.80 11.89
C ARG A 72 12.43 16.52 13.26
N ALA A 73 12.05 15.28 13.52
CA ALA A 73 11.52 14.82 14.80
C ALA A 73 11.87 13.34 14.98
N PRO A 74 12.08 12.86 16.22
CA PRO A 74 12.45 11.47 16.51
C PRO A 74 11.26 10.50 16.37
N VAL A 75 10.56 10.58 15.24
CA VAL A 75 9.35 9.84 14.89
C VAL A 75 9.57 9.18 13.54
N VAL A 76 8.99 8.00 13.38
CA VAL A 76 8.98 7.24 12.13
C VAL A 76 7.56 6.86 11.76
N THR A 77 7.23 7.00 10.49
CA THR A 77 6.06 6.40 9.86
C THR A 77 6.52 5.15 9.13
N HIS A 78 5.98 4.01 9.55
CA HIS A 78 6.13 2.71 8.94
C HIS A 78 4.85 2.39 8.19
N MET A 79 4.95 1.94 6.93
CA MET A 79 3.81 1.51 6.13
C MET A 79 4.13 0.22 5.38
N VAL A 80 3.15 -0.68 5.28
CA VAL A 80 3.18 -1.79 4.32
C VAL A 80 2.05 -1.57 3.32
N TRP A 81 2.39 -1.58 2.04
CA TRP A 81 1.47 -1.44 0.93
C TRP A 81 1.37 -2.76 0.18
N TYR A 82 0.21 -3.41 0.24
CA TYR A 82 -0.05 -4.60 -0.54
C TYR A 82 -0.65 -4.24 -1.88
N LYS A 83 -0.16 -4.87 -2.96
CA LYS A 83 -0.49 -4.49 -4.34
C LYS A 83 -1.83 -5.08 -4.81
N PHE A 84 -2.80 -5.28 -3.93
CA PHE A 84 -4.13 -5.77 -4.29
C PHE A 84 -5.18 -5.01 -3.48
N GLY A 85 -6.38 -4.89 -4.01
CA GLY A 85 -7.49 -4.22 -3.33
C GLY A 85 -8.84 -4.78 -3.75
N ALA A 86 -9.89 -3.97 -3.63
CA ALA A 86 -11.24 -4.40 -3.98
C ALA A 86 -11.39 -4.84 -5.45
N ALA A 87 -10.53 -4.35 -6.36
CA ALA A 87 -10.57 -4.75 -7.76
C ALA A 87 -10.06 -6.17 -8.03
N ASP A 88 -9.46 -6.82 -7.03
CA ASP A 88 -8.92 -8.18 -7.13
C ASP A 88 -9.80 -9.22 -6.40
N GLU A 89 -10.98 -8.80 -5.90
CA GLU A 89 -11.93 -9.64 -5.17
C GLU A 89 -12.60 -10.70 -6.05
N PRO A 90 -12.91 -11.89 -5.50
CA PRO A 90 -13.69 -12.89 -6.21
C PRO A 90 -15.12 -12.40 -6.51
N ILE A 91 -15.70 -12.89 -7.61
CA ILE A 91 -17.11 -12.63 -7.95
C ILE A 91 -18.01 -13.13 -6.82
N GLY A 92 -18.96 -12.29 -6.38
CA GLY A 92 -19.90 -12.62 -5.32
C GLY A 92 -19.33 -12.51 -3.90
N LYS A 93 -18.11 -12.00 -3.75
CA LYS A 93 -17.41 -11.83 -2.46
C LYS A 93 -16.88 -10.41 -2.28
N SER A 94 -17.63 -9.42 -2.76
CA SER A 94 -17.18 -8.03 -2.66
C SER A 94 -17.09 -7.54 -1.21
N GLY A 95 -16.12 -6.66 -0.95
CA GLY A 95 -15.81 -6.15 0.37
C GLY A 95 -14.88 -7.04 1.19
N ILE A 96 -14.42 -8.16 0.65
CA ILE A 96 -13.51 -9.08 1.34
C ILE A 96 -12.12 -8.50 1.58
N ALA A 97 -11.63 -7.61 0.72
CA ALA A 97 -10.39 -6.88 0.93
C ALA A 97 -10.50 -5.98 2.17
N HIS A 98 -11.59 -5.21 2.26
CA HIS A 98 -11.89 -4.38 3.41
C HIS A 98 -12.19 -5.21 4.66
N PHE A 99 -12.85 -6.37 4.51
CA PHE A 99 -13.09 -7.27 5.64
C PHE A 99 -11.78 -7.80 6.24
N LEU A 100 -10.83 -8.23 5.39
CA LEU A 100 -9.50 -8.61 5.85
C LEU A 100 -8.74 -7.46 6.50
N GLU A 101 -8.92 -6.23 6.02
CA GLU A 101 -8.35 -5.04 6.67
C GLU A 101 -8.69 -5.00 8.16
N HIS A 102 -9.96 -5.20 8.49
CA HIS A 102 -10.43 -5.22 9.88
C HIS A 102 -9.93 -6.45 10.64
N LEU A 103 -9.97 -7.64 10.03
CA LEU A 103 -9.54 -8.88 10.68
C LEU A 103 -8.05 -8.88 11.03
N MET A 104 -7.22 -8.11 10.33
CA MET A 104 -5.79 -7.93 10.62
C MET A 104 -5.50 -7.21 11.95
N PHE A 105 -6.54 -6.75 12.66
CA PHE A 105 -6.43 -6.23 14.04
C PHE A 105 -7.00 -7.20 15.09
N LYS A 106 -7.48 -8.39 14.68
CA LYS A 106 -8.20 -9.35 15.53
C LYS A 106 -7.39 -10.56 15.94
N GLY A 107 -6.06 -10.46 15.84
CA GLY A 107 -5.12 -11.48 16.27
C GLY A 107 -4.23 -11.94 15.12
N SER A 108 -2.96 -12.13 15.42
CA SER A 108 -1.97 -12.54 14.44
C SER A 108 -0.84 -13.32 15.08
N ALA A 109 -0.12 -14.09 14.27
CA ALA A 109 1.18 -14.59 14.67
C ALA A 109 2.16 -13.44 14.95
N GLN A 110 3.27 -13.73 15.61
CA GLN A 110 4.40 -12.80 15.76
C GLN A 110 5.72 -13.41 15.30
N VAL A 111 6.53 -12.60 14.60
CA VAL A 111 7.89 -12.98 14.23
C VAL A 111 8.85 -12.69 15.38
N GLY A 112 9.29 -13.75 16.06
CA GLY A 112 10.25 -13.66 17.17
C GLY A 112 9.62 -13.35 18.53
N GLY A 113 8.31 -13.59 18.69
CA GLY A 113 7.55 -13.35 19.91
C GLY A 113 6.37 -14.31 20.07
N ARG A 114 5.46 -14.00 21.01
CA ARG A 114 4.17 -14.70 21.16
C ARG A 114 3.13 -14.09 20.24
N ASP A 115 2.13 -14.88 19.85
CA ASP A 115 0.98 -14.39 19.09
C ASP A 115 0.26 -13.25 19.83
N LEU A 116 -0.38 -12.37 19.05
CA LEU A 116 -1.14 -11.23 19.56
C LEU A 116 -2.61 -11.59 19.71
N ASP A 117 -3.18 -11.18 20.84
CA ASP A 117 -4.61 -11.28 21.10
C ASP A 117 -5.39 -10.22 20.29
N PRO A 118 -6.72 -10.39 20.10
CA PRO A 118 -7.54 -9.39 19.42
C PRO A 118 -7.39 -7.99 20.02
N GLY A 119 -7.10 -6.99 19.18
CA GLY A 119 -6.91 -5.60 19.60
C GLY A 119 -5.53 -5.27 20.18
N GLU A 120 -4.73 -6.28 20.55
CA GLU A 120 -3.43 -6.09 21.21
C GLU A 120 -2.45 -5.31 20.34
N PHE A 121 -2.51 -5.49 19.00
CA PHE A 121 -1.69 -4.74 18.06
C PHE A 121 -1.81 -3.22 18.30
N SER A 122 -3.02 -2.68 18.27
CA SER A 122 -3.25 -1.24 18.45
C SER A 122 -3.01 -0.80 19.90
N GLU A 123 -3.24 -1.66 20.89
CA GLU A 123 -2.91 -1.36 22.29
C GLU A 123 -1.41 -1.16 22.50
N ILE A 124 -0.58 -2.03 21.93
CA ILE A 124 0.88 -1.90 21.96
C ILE A 124 1.31 -0.59 21.30
N ILE A 125 0.80 -0.27 20.11
CA ILE A 125 1.13 1.00 19.42
C ILE A 125 0.79 2.21 20.28
N ARG A 126 -0.41 2.27 20.86
CA ARG A 126 -0.83 3.37 21.74
C ARG A 126 0.02 3.46 23.01
N SER A 127 0.41 2.33 23.59
CA SER A 127 1.24 2.29 24.79
C SER A 127 2.63 2.92 24.58
N MET A 128 3.13 2.87 23.33
CA MET A 128 4.39 3.50 22.90
C MET A 128 4.22 4.96 22.49
N GLY A 129 3.02 5.54 22.65
CA GLY A 129 2.71 6.90 22.21
C GLY A 129 2.53 7.05 20.69
N GLY A 130 2.29 5.93 20.00
CA GLY A 130 2.06 5.91 18.56
C GLY A 130 0.59 5.96 18.17
N ASN A 131 0.36 6.02 16.86
CA ASN A 131 -0.95 5.84 16.24
C ASN A 131 -0.84 4.88 15.06
N ASP A 132 -1.86 4.05 14.88
CA ASP A 132 -2.00 3.09 13.79
C ASP A 132 -3.32 3.27 13.05
N ASN A 133 -3.32 2.94 11.77
CA ASN A 133 -4.54 2.81 10.99
C ASN A 133 -4.29 1.94 9.74
N ALA A 134 -5.35 1.67 9.01
CA ALA A 134 -5.31 1.03 7.71
C ALA A 134 -6.30 1.70 6.75
N PHE A 135 -6.17 1.37 5.48
CA PHE A 135 -7.17 1.71 4.47
C PHE A 135 -7.06 0.81 3.25
N THR A 136 -8.23 0.46 2.72
CA THR A 136 -8.41 -0.29 1.49
C THR A 136 -8.83 0.63 0.36
N SER A 137 -8.29 0.39 -0.83
CA SER A 137 -8.72 1.01 -2.07
C SER A 137 -9.11 -0.05 -3.08
N GLN A 138 -9.43 0.38 -4.30
CA GLN A 138 -9.61 -0.51 -5.43
C GLN A 138 -8.33 -1.29 -5.77
N ASP A 139 -7.14 -0.71 -5.57
CA ASP A 139 -5.88 -1.27 -6.11
C ASP A 139 -4.86 -1.72 -5.06
N TYR A 140 -5.06 -1.35 -3.80
CA TYR A 140 -4.14 -1.65 -2.71
C TYR A 140 -4.87 -1.69 -1.37
N ILE A 141 -4.28 -2.38 -0.41
CA ILE A 141 -4.54 -2.25 1.03
C ILE A 141 -3.25 -1.74 1.67
N SER A 142 -3.34 -0.76 2.56
CA SER A 142 -2.19 -0.28 3.31
C SER A 142 -2.46 -0.26 4.81
N TYR A 143 -1.44 -0.62 5.57
CA TYR A 143 -1.39 -0.51 7.02
C TYR A 143 -0.23 0.39 7.38
N PHE A 144 -0.44 1.28 8.35
CA PHE A 144 0.61 2.17 8.79
C PHE A 144 0.59 2.45 10.28
N GLN A 145 1.78 2.76 10.80
CA GLN A 145 1.99 3.16 12.18
C GLN A 145 2.94 4.34 12.21
N SER A 146 2.62 5.34 13.02
CA SER A 146 3.53 6.43 13.36
C SER A 146 3.91 6.29 14.83
N VAL A 147 5.20 6.07 15.10
CA VAL A 147 5.74 5.78 16.43
C VAL A 147 7.05 6.54 16.66
N PRO A 148 7.51 6.73 17.92
CA PRO A 148 8.88 7.17 18.17
C PRO A 148 9.90 6.23 17.50
N ALA A 149 10.95 6.77 16.89
CA ALA A 149 11.86 6.02 16.01
C ALA A 149 12.49 4.77 16.66
N GLN A 150 12.72 4.80 17.98
CA GLN A 150 13.24 3.68 18.76
C GLN A 150 12.35 2.42 18.73
N HIS A 151 11.06 2.56 18.39
CA HIS A 151 10.09 1.47 18.33
C HIS A 151 9.89 0.88 16.93
N LEU A 152 10.65 1.33 15.92
CA LEU A 152 10.54 0.85 14.54
C LEU A 152 10.64 -0.68 14.45
N GLU A 153 11.63 -1.27 15.12
CA GLU A 153 11.84 -2.72 15.09
C GLU A 153 10.63 -3.50 15.61
N THR A 154 10.00 -3.01 16.69
CA THR A 154 8.78 -3.61 17.26
C THR A 154 7.66 -3.61 16.23
N VAL A 155 7.40 -2.47 15.58
CA VAL A 155 6.34 -2.35 14.57
C VAL A 155 6.61 -3.26 13.37
N MET A 156 7.86 -3.30 12.89
CA MET A 156 8.23 -4.17 11.76
C MET A 156 8.01 -5.64 12.08
N ARG A 157 8.36 -6.10 13.30
CA ARG A 157 8.10 -7.48 13.75
C ARG A 157 6.61 -7.77 13.83
N MET A 158 5.83 -6.82 14.35
CA MET A 158 4.38 -6.98 14.46
C MET A 158 3.72 -7.12 13.09
N GLU A 159 4.13 -6.30 12.13
CA GLU A 159 3.61 -6.34 10.76
C GLU A 159 4.07 -7.57 9.98
N ALA A 160 5.32 -8.01 10.15
CA ALA A 160 5.78 -9.27 9.60
C ALA A 160 4.99 -10.47 10.16
N GLY A 161 4.60 -10.41 11.44
CA GLY A 161 3.68 -11.37 12.04
C GLY A 161 2.35 -11.46 11.30
N ARG A 162 1.78 -10.32 10.91
CA ARG A 162 0.52 -10.25 10.15
C ARG A 162 0.65 -10.69 8.69
N ILE A 163 1.83 -10.61 8.09
CA ILE A 163 2.12 -11.21 6.77
C ILE A 163 2.26 -12.73 6.87
N ASN A 164 2.79 -13.21 8.00
CA ASN A 164 3.04 -14.63 8.20
C ASN A 164 1.75 -15.42 8.42
N ASP A 165 0.91 -14.98 9.38
CA ASP A 165 -0.39 -15.59 9.59
C ASP A 165 -1.33 -14.68 10.41
N ILE A 166 -2.63 -14.85 10.16
CA ILE A 166 -3.70 -14.27 10.97
C ILE A 166 -4.52 -15.40 11.61
N ASN A 167 -4.93 -15.20 12.86
CA ASN A 167 -5.70 -16.22 13.57
C ASN A 167 -6.80 -15.59 14.44
N PRO A 168 -7.75 -14.86 13.82
CA PRO A 168 -8.84 -14.24 14.55
C PRO A 168 -9.79 -15.29 15.14
N PRO A 169 -10.21 -15.16 16.42
CA PRO A 169 -11.26 -15.99 17.00
C PRO A 169 -12.56 -15.91 16.19
N ALA A 170 -13.31 -17.02 16.11
CA ALA A 170 -14.51 -17.10 15.28
C ALA A 170 -15.61 -16.08 15.69
N ASP A 171 -15.72 -15.78 16.98
CA ASP A 171 -16.63 -14.75 17.51
C ASP A 171 -16.20 -13.33 17.11
N GLU A 172 -14.89 -13.05 17.07
CA GLU A 172 -14.37 -11.77 16.54
C GLU A 172 -14.68 -11.61 15.05
N VAL A 173 -14.55 -12.66 14.23
CA VAL A 173 -14.90 -12.60 12.80
C VAL A 173 -16.37 -12.21 12.60
N LEU A 174 -17.28 -12.85 13.35
CA LEU A 174 -18.71 -12.58 13.27
C LEU A 174 -19.07 -11.19 13.80
N SER A 175 -18.40 -10.75 14.86
CA SER A 175 -18.55 -9.41 15.43
C SER A 175 -18.12 -8.35 14.43
N GLU A 176 -16.96 -8.54 13.81
CA GLU A 176 -16.37 -7.56 12.90
C GLU A 176 -17.18 -7.40 11.62
N ARG A 177 -17.74 -8.50 11.09
CA ARG A 177 -18.68 -8.40 9.97
C ARG A 177 -19.89 -7.50 10.30
N LYS A 178 -20.40 -7.55 11.52
CA LYS A 178 -21.50 -6.65 11.95
C LYS A 178 -21.03 -5.20 12.03
N VAL A 179 -19.81 -4.96 12.51
CA VAL A 179 -19.21 -3.62 12.56
C VAL A 179 -19.13 -3.02 11.16
N ILE A 180 -18.63 -3.77 10.18
CA ILE A 180 -18.50 -3.28 8.79
C ILE A 180 -19.88 -3.05 8.16
N LEU A 181 -20.88 -3.87 8.48
CA LEU A 181 -22.26 -3.63 8.03
C LEU A 181 -22.85 -2.33 8.61
N GLU A 182 -22.53 -1.99 9.86
CA GLU A 182 -22.92 -0.70 10.45
C GLU A 182 -22.13 0.47 9.84
N GLU A 183 -20.85 0.26 9.51
CA GLU A 183 -20.06 1.25 8.78
C GLU A 183 -20.66 1.52 7.40
N ARG A 184 -21.03 0.47 6.64
CA ARG A 184 -21.71 0.62 5.36
C ARG A 184 -23.01 1.40 5.51
N LYS A 185 -23.81 1.10 6.54
CA LYS A 185 -25.03 1.87 6.83
C LYS A 185 -24.71 3.33 7.09
N GLN A 186 -23.68 3.63 7.87
CA GLN A 186 -23.32 5.00 8.22
C GLN A 186 -22.78 5.79 7.02
N ARG A 187 -21.90 5.17 6.21
CA ARG A 187 -21.16 5.85 5.12
C ARG A 187 -21.91 5.86 3.78
N THR A 188 -22.75 4.86 3.53
CA THR A 188 -23.40 4.68 2.23
C THR A 188 -24.90 4.60 2.39
N ASP A 189 -25.44 3.60 3.11
CA ASP A 189 -26.88 3.31 3.02
C ASP A 189 -27.76 4.41 3.66
N ASN A 190 -27.26 5.15 4.66
CA ASN A 190 -27.97 6.28 5.27
C ASN A 190 -27.54 7.65 4.73
N ASP A 191 -26.61 7.70 3.76
CA ASP A 191 -26.18 8.93 3.11
C ASP A 191 -26.60 8.93 1.63
N PRO A 192 -27.57 9.77 1.21
CA PRO A 192 -27.98 9.86 -0.18
C PRO A 192 -26.83 10.18 -1.15
N ARG A 193 -25.79 10.90 -0.69
CA ARG A 193 -24.61 11.17 -1.53
C ARG A 193 -23.76 9.92 -1.72
N GLY A 194 -23.59 9.12 -0.66
CA GLY A 194 -22.96 7.80 -0.73
C GLY A 194 -23.70 6.85 -1.68
N GLN A 195 -25.02 6.74 -1.55
CA GLN A 195 -25.87 5.94 -2.45
C GLN A 195 -25.72 6.39 -3.92
N PHE A 196 -25.78 7.70 -4.16
CA PHE A 196 -25.63 8.25 -5.51
C PHE A 196 -24.24 7.97 -6.09
N GLY A 197 -23.18 8.17 -5.31
CA GLY A 197 -21.80 7.90 -5.73
C GLY A 197 -21.56 6.43 -6.08
N GLU A 198 -22.10 5.50 -5.29
CA GLU A 198 -22.04 4.06 -5.54
C GLU A 198 -22.72 3.70 -6.89
N GLN A 199 -23.92 4.20 -7.13
CA GLN A 199 -24.66 3.95 -8.38
C GLN A 199 -23.99 4.61 -9.59
N LEU A 200 -23.43 5.81 -9.42
CA LEU A 200 -22.70 6.51 -10.48
C LEU A 200 -21.43 5.75 -10.88
N ALA A 201 -20.67 5.23 -9.91
CA ALA A 201 -19.48 4.42 -10.17
C ALA A 201 -19.82 3.10 -10.88
N ALA A 202 -20.87 2.40 -10.42
CA ALA A 202 -21.36 1.18 -11.06
C ALA A 202 -21.78 1.43 -12.52
N ALA A 203 -22.48 2.53 -12.78
CA ALA A 203 -22.88 2.93 -14.13
C ALA A 203 -21.70 3.31 -15.04
N ALA A 204 -20.63 3.88 -14.47
CA ALA A 204 -19.43 4.25 -15.21
C ALA A 204 -18.57 3.02 -15.63
N PHE A 205 -18.58 1.97 -14.80
CA PHE A 205 -17.69 0.81 -14.91
C PHE A 205 -18.45 -0.54 -15.03
N VAL A 206 -19.35 -0.62 -16.01
CA VAL A 206 -20.26 -1.77 -16.24
C VAL A 206 -19.61 -3.16 -16.21
N ASN A 207 -18.36 -3.30 -16.68
CA ASN A 207 -17.64 -4.57 -16.72
C ASN A 207 -16.19 -4.40 -16.24
N HIS A 208 -15.96 -3.52 -15.27
CA HIS A 208 -14.66 -3.36 -14.63
C HIS A 208 -14.85 -3.34 -13.11
N PRO A 209 -13.98 -3.98 -12.31
CA PRO A 209 -14.19 -4.12 -10.86
C PRO A 209 -14.34 -2.79 -10.11
N TYR A 210 -13.85 -1.68 -10.66
CA TYR A 210 -14.04 -0.34 -10.10
C TYR A 210 -15.50 0.12 -9.98
N GLY A 211 -16.45 -0.58 -10.63
CA GLY A 211 -17.88 -0.36 -10.41
C GLY A 211 -18.42 -1.00 -9.12
N ILE A 212 -17.63 -1.83 -8.45
CA ILE A 212 -17.95 -2.49 -7.19
C ILE A 212 -17.48 -1.58 -6.04
N PRO A 213 -18.32 -1.27 -5.05
CA PRO A 213 -17.91 -0.45 -3.90
C PRO A 213 -16.84 -1.18 -3.08
N VAL A 214 -15.81 -0.45 -2.64
CA VAL A 214 -14.69 -1.03 -1.85
C VAL A 214 -15.17 -1.75 -0.58
N ILE A 215 -16.21 -1.23 0.07
CA ILE A 215 -16.79 -1.85 1.26
C ILE A 215 -17.59 -3.13 0.96
N GLY A 216 -17.93 -3.37 -0.32
CA GLY A 216 -18.72 -4.50 -0.79
C GLY A 216 -20.21 -4.22 -0.91
N TRP A 217 -20.91 -5.03 -1.71
CA TRP A 217 -22.37 -5.04 -1.77
C TRP A 217 -22.94 -5.68 -0.52
N LYS A 218 -23.94 -5.04 0.10
CA LYS A 218 -24.49 -5.52 1.38
C LYS A 218 -24.83 -7.03 1.39
N HIS A 219 -25.49 -7.52 0.35
CA HIS A 219 -25.92 -8.92 0.29
C HIS A 219 -24.75 -9.90 0.17
N GLU A 220 -23.64 -9.50 -0.46
CA GLU A 220 -22.42 -10.31 -0.52
C GLU A 220 -21.66 -10.25 0.82
N MET A 221 -21.60 -9.06 1.44
CA MET A 221 -20.97 -8.86 2.76
C MET A 221 -21.62 -9.70 3.87
N ASP A 222 -22.96 -9.82 3.85
CA ASP A 222 -23.71 -10.62 4.83
C ASP A 222 -23.28 -12.11 4.80
N GLU A 223 -22.78 -12.59 3.66
CA GLU A 223 -22.37 -13.97 3.41
C GLU A 223 -20.87 -14.23 3.50
N LEU A 224 -20.04 -13.20 3.75
CA LEU A 224 -18.59 -13.38 3.92
C LEU A 224 -18.29 -14.24 5.15
N SER A 225 -17.46 -15.26 4.95
CA SER A 225 -16.97 -16.15 6.01
C SER A 225 -15.48 -15.95 6.30
N TYR A 226 -14.99 -16.56 7.40
CA TYR A 226 -13.56 -16.57 7.69
C TYR A 226 -12.78 -17.34 6.62
N GLU A 227 -13.33 -18.43 6.10
CA GLU A 227 -12.69 -19.25 5.07
C GLU A 227 -12.53 -18.48 3.77
N ASP A 228 -13.53 -17.68 3.37
CA ASP A 228 -13.39 -16.76 2.24
C ASP A 228 -12.22 -15.80 2.49
N ALA A 229 -12.20 -15.17 3.68
CA ALA A 229 -11.20 -14.18 4.04
C ALA A 229 -9.79 -14.80 4.07
N LYS A 230 -9.63 -15.99 4.66
CA LYS A 230 -8.36 -16.71 4.72
C LYS A 230 -7.90 -17.16 3.33
N ALA A 231 -8.81 -17.63 2.48
CA ALA A 231 -8.47 -17.96 1.09
C ALA A 231 -8.02 -16.73 0.29
N PHE A 232 -8.63 -15.56 0.52
CA PHE A 232 -8.20 -14.31 -0.08
C PHE A 232 -6.86 -13.83 0.50
N TYR A 233 -6.63 -14.02 1.80
CA TYR A 233 -5.37 -13.74 2.47
C TYR A 233 -4.22 -14.55 1.88
N ASP A 234 -4.36 -15.88 1.86
CA ASP A 234 -3.36 -16.84 1.37
C ASP A 234 -3.02 -16.60 -0.11
N ARG A 235 -3.96 -16.05 -0.87
CA ARG A 235 -3.78 -15.74 -2.29
C ARG A 235 -2.92 -14.50 -2.52
N TRP A 236 -2.96 -13.51 -1.63
CA TRP A 236 -2.50 -12.15 -1.94
C TRP A 236 -1.53 -11.53 -0.94
N TYR A 237 -1.57 -11.92 0.34
CA TYR A 237 -0.60 -11.47 1.34
C TYR A 237 0.70 -12.23 1.16
N ALA A 238 1.68 -11.54 0.57
CA ALA A 238 3.00 -12.11 0.32
C ALA A 238 4.06 -11.01 0.31
N PRO A 239 5.30 -11.27 0.76
CA PRO A 239 6.38 -10.29 0.71
C PRO A 239 6.61 -9.76 -0.72
N ASN A 240 6.64 -10.63 -1.73
CA ASN A 240 6.75 -10.25 -3.14
C ASN A 240 5.54 -9.51 -3.73
N ASN A 241 4.45 -9.39 -2.97
CA ASN A 241 3.28 -8.57 -3.33
C ASN A 241 3.14 -7.32 -2.45
N ALA A 242 4.17 -6.97 -1.68
CA ALA A 242 4.17 -5.87 -0.73
C ALA A 242 5.32 -4.87 -0.99
N ILE A 243 5.12 -3.64 -0.52
CA ILE A 243 6.14 -2.60 -0.44
C ILE A 243 6.18 -2.08 0.99
N LEU A 244 7.32 -2.21 1.65
CA LEU A 244 7.63 -1.55 2.91
C LEU A 244 8.06 -0.11 2.61
N VAL A 245 7.40 0.87 3.21
CA VAL A 245 7.79 2.28 3.14
C VAL A 245 8.06 2.79 4.56
N VAL A 246 9.26 3.30 4.81
CA VAL A 246 9.67 3.86 6.10
C VAL A 246 10.14 5.30 5.90
N SER A 247 9.50 6.24 6.60
CA SER A 247 9.85 7.66 6.53
C SER A 247 10.00 8.26 7.93
N GLY A 248 11.08 8.99 8.19
CA GLY A 248 11.30 9.62 9.50
C GLY A 248 12.76 9.59 9.95
N ASP A 249 12.99 9.68 11.27
CA ASP A 249 14.31 9.72 11.90
C ASP A 249 15.00 8.34 11.87
N VAL A 250 15.46 7.96 10.68
CA VAL A 250 16.07 6.67 10.37
C VAL A 250 17.16 6.82 9.33
N THR A 251 18.10 5.87 9.30
CA THR A 251 19.06 5.71 8.20
C THR A 251 18.65 4.54 7.30
N PRO A 252 18.84 4.63 5.96
CA PRO A 252 18.52 3.54 5.04
C PRO A 252 19.19 2.21 5.43
N GLY A 253 20.49 2.25 5.78
CA GLY A 253 21.22 1.05 6.20
C GLY A 253 20.61 0.34 7.42
N ARG A 254 20.12 1.08 8.43
CA ARG A 254 19.44 0.47 9.60
C ARG A 254 18.11 -0.17 9.19
N VAL A 255 17.33 0.51 8.36
CA VAL A 255 16.02 -0.02 7.92
C VAL A 255 16.20 -1.23 7.01
N PHE A 256 17.14 -1.20 6.07
CA PHE A 256 17.42 -2.35 5.20
C PHE A 256 17.87 -3.57 6.02
N GLN A 257 18.74 -3.40 7.01
CA GLN A 257 19.13 -4.50 7.89
C GLN A 257 17.93 -5.06 8.66
N LEU A 258 17.09 -4.21 9.25
CA LEU A 258 15.86 -4.64 9.91
C LEU A 258 14.92 -5.37 8.95
N ALA A 259 14.81 -4.91 7.71
CA ALA A 259 13.96 -5.52 6.71
C ALA A 259 14.46 -6.91 6.32
N ILE A 260 15.77 -7.10 6.16
CA ILE A 260 16.41 -8.41 5.92
C ILE A 260 16.17 -9.36 7.10
N ASP A 261 16.38 -8.88 8.33
CA ASP A 261 16.31 -9.69 9.55
C ASP A 261 14.86 -10.09 9.91
N ILE A 262 13.87 -9.31 9.48
CA ILE A 262 12.46 -9.51 9.85
C ILE A 262 11.65 -9.99 8.64
N TYR A 263 11.47 -9.13 7.63
CA TYR A 263 10.66 -9.45 6.46
C TYR A 263 11.35 -10.42 5.51
N GLY A 264 12.68 -10.39 5.43
CA GLY A 264 13.48 -11.28 4.58
C GLY A 264 13.41 -12.75 4.99
N GLN A 265 12.96 -13.03 6.23
CA GLN A 265 12.75 -14.39 6.74
C GLN A 265 11.42 -14.99 6.27
N LEU A 266 10.51 -14.17 5.76
CA LEU A 266 9.21 -14.63 5.27
C LEU A 266 9.37 -15.28 3.89
N PRO A 267 8.68 -16.41 3.63
CA PRO A 267 8.74 -17.08 2.34
C PRO A 267 8.16 -16.19 1.24
N ARG A 268 8.71 -16.34 0.05
CA ARG A 268 8.10 -15.82 -1.17
C ARG A 268 6.92 -16.73 -1.55
N GLU A 269 5.80 -16.14 -1.95
CA GLU A 269 4.60 -16.90 -2.36
C GLU A 269 4.32 -16.78 -3.87
N ASP A 270 3.53 -17.73 -4.38
CA ASP A 270 3.05 -17.70 -5.77
C ASP A 270 1.83 -16.77 -5.91
N VAL A 271 2.11 -15.50 -6.17
CA VAL A 271 1.08 -14.47 -6.34
C VAL A 271 0.47 -14.61 -7.74
N PRO A 272 -0.85 -14.82 -7.86
CA PRO A 272 -1.48 -15.07 -9.14
C PRO A 272 -1.41 -13.84 -10.06
N LYS A 273 -1.39 -14.08 -11.37
CA LYS A 273 -1.53 -13.02 -12.36
C LYS A 273 -2.93 -12.40 -12.25
N ARG A 274 -2.99 -11.07 -12.26
CA ARG A 274 -4.25 -10.33 -12.22
C ARG A 274 -4.99 -10.47 -13.55
N GLU A 275 -6.23 -10.91 -13.48
CA GLU A 275 -7.15 -10.93 -14.62
C GLU A 275 -8.21 -9.85 -14.41
N ARG A 276 -7.99 -8.68 -15.03
CA ARG A 276 -8.96 -7.56 -14.96
C ARG A 276 -9.82 -7.51 -16.21
N THR A 277 -11.13 -7.54 -16.01
CA THR A 277 -12.10 -7.24 -17.06
C THR A 277 -11.98 -5.77 -17.48
N ARG A 278 -12.48 -5.46 -18.69
CA ARG A 278 -12.51 -4.09 -19.21
C ARG A 278 -13.95 -3.66 -19.42
N SER A 279 -14.23 -2.41 -19.05
CA SER A 279 -15.52 -1.81 -19.38
C SER A 279 -15.59 -1.43 -20.86
N PRO A 280 -16.69 -1.74 -21.56
CA PRO A 280 -16.90 -1.33 -22.95
C PRO A 280 -16.91 0.20 -23.08
N ALA A 281 -16.81 0.71 -24.31
CA ALA A 281 -16.98 2.14 -24.55
C ALA A 281 -18.42 2.57 -24.17
N LEU A 282 -18.54 3.77 -23.58
CA LEU A 282 -19.84 4.37 -23.29
C LEU A 282 -20.37 5.01 -24.58
N ASN A 283 -21.14 4.23 -25.36
CA ASN A 283 -21.67 4.64 -26.66
C ASN A 283 -22.98 5.45 -26.55
N SER A 284 -23.42 5.76 -25.33
CA SER A 284 -24.65 6.50 -25.04
C SER A 284 -24.42 7.44 -23.86
N HIS A 285 -25.27 8.45 -23.76
CA HIS A 285 -25.39 9.24 -22.55
C HIS A 285 -26.08 8.40 -21.47
N THR A 286 -25.47 8.30 -20.30
CA THR A 286 -26.05 7.63 -19.13
C THR A 286 -26.29 8.68 -18.05
N SER A 287 -27.52 8.79 -17.58
CA SER A 287 -27.91 9.64 -16.47
C SER A 287 -28.38 8.78 -15.30
N VAL A 288 -27.86 9.06 -14.11
CA VAL A 288 -28.33 8.49 -12.85
C VAL A 288 -29.01 9.61 -12.07
N THR A 289 -30.22 9.36 -11.57
CA THR A 289 -30.99 10.32 -10.77
C THR A 289 -31.41 9.64 -9.47
N LEU A 290 -31.06 10.24 -8.34
CA LEU A 290 -31.51 9.82 -7.02
C LEU A 290 -32.36 10.93 -6.40
N GLU A 291 -33.62 10.62 -6.12
CA GLU A 291 -34.50 11.49 -5.33
C GLU A 291 -34.58 10.95 -3.91
N HIS A 292 -34.30 11.79 -2.91
CA HIS A 292 -34.35 11.36 -1.51
C HIS A 292 -34.87 12.48 -0.60
N PRO A 293 -35.82 12.22 0.33
CA PRO A 293 -36.44 13.24 1.17
C PRO A 293 -35.47 14.01 2.08
N ALA A 294 -34.35 13.40 2.44
CA ALA A 294 -33.32 14.04 3.26
C ALA A 294 -32.42 15.04 2.49
N ILE A 295 -32.50 15.08 1.16
CA ILE A 295 -31.69 16.00 0.33
C ILE A 295 -32.27 17.42 0.46
N ARG A 296 -31.44 18.34 0.95
CA ARG A 296 -31.77 19.77 1.05
C ARG A 296 -31.12 20.61 -0.04
N GLU A 297 -30.02 20.11 -0.60
CA GLU A 297 -29.25 20.77 -1.66
C GLU A 297 -28.98 19.75 -2.78
N PRO A 298 -29.43 20.01 -4.01
CA PRO A 298 -29.14 19.14 -5.15
C PRO A 298 -27.63 19.06 -5.41
N LEU A 299 -27.17 17.86 -5.78
CA LEU A 299 -25.83 17.62 -6.28
C LEU A 299 -25.93 17.25 -7.75
N VAL A 300 -25.14 17.91 -8.60
CA VAL A 300 -24.99 17.55 -10.02
C VAL A 300 -23.53 17.16 -10.23
N GLN A 301 -23.31 15.96 -10.76
CA GLN A 301 -21.98 15.46 -11.11
C GLN A 301 -21.98 14.98 -12.56
N THR A 302 -20.89 15.25 -13.27
CA THR A 302 -20.63 14.70 -14.61
C THR A 302 -19.31 13.96 -14.58
N LEU A 303 -19.32 12.70 -15.01
CA LEU A 303 -18.14 11.84 -15.03
C LEU A 303 -17.73 11.55 -16.47
N PHE A 304 -16.45 11.74 -16.78
CA PHE A 304 -15.86 11.37 -18.05
C PHE A 304 -14.85 10.25 -17.84
N ARG A 305 -14.94 9.20 -18.66
CA ARG A 305 -13.88 8.18 -18.74
C ARG A 305 -12.78 8.69 -19.66
N VAL A 306 -11.59 8.85 -19.10
CA VAL A 306 -10.42 9.39 -19.79
C VAL A 306 -9.24 8.42 -19.70
N PRO A 307 -8.23 8.54 -20.58
CA PRO A 307 -7.02 7.72 -20.49
C PRO A 307 -6.25 7.93 -19.19
N SER A 308 -5.84 6.83 -18.55
CA SER A 308 -4.91 6.87 -17.42
C SER A 308 -3.47 7.16 -17.86
N ALA A 309 -2.60 7.54 -16.92
CA ALA A 309 -1.18 7.77 -17.20
C ALA A 309 -0.44 6.53 -17.77
N ARG A 310 -0.95 5.31 -17.52
CA ARG A 310 -0.43 4.07 -18.09
C ARG A 310 -0.87 3.87 -19.55
N GLN A 311 -2.00 4.44 -19.96
CA GLN A 311 -2.52 4.36 -21.32
C GLN A 311 -1.99 5.51 -22.18
N ASN A 312 -2.06 6.74 -21.67
CA ASN A 312 -1.54 7.93 -22.31
C ASN A 312 -1.06 8.93 -21.24
N LYS A 313 0.25 8.97 -21.00
CA LYS A 313 0.85 9.83 -19.97
C LYS A 313 0.68 11.32 -20.28
N GLU A 314 0.87 11.72 -21.53
CA GLU A 314 0.78 13.13 -21.93
C GLU A 314 -0.64 13.66 -21.74
N GLU A 315 -1.64 12.94 -22.24
CA GLU A 315 -3.05 13.32 -22.09
C GLU A 315 -3.50 13.28 -20.63
N SER A 316 -3.08 12.27 -19.85
CA SER A 316 -3.38 12.21 -18.42
C SER A 316 -2.81 13.39 -17.64
N LEU A 317 -1.59 13.85 -17.96
CA LEU A 317 -1.01 15.06 -17.37
C LEU A 317 -1.73 16.33 -17.82
N ALA A 318 -2.12 16.42 -19.09
CA ALA A 318 -2.92 17.54 -19.59
C ALA A 318 -4.28 17.64 -18.89
N LEU A 319 -4.93 16.49 -18.62
CA LEU A 319 -6.20 16.42 -17.89
C LEU A 319 -6.06 16.85 -16.42
N GLN A 320 -4.95 16.55 -15.75
CA GLN A 320 -4.69 17.07 -14.39
C GLN A 320 -4.57 18.60 -14.37
N VAL A 321 -3.93 19.19 -15.39
CA VAL A 321 -3.88 20.65 -15.54
C VAL A 321 -5.27 21.23 -15.82
N LEU A 322 -6.09 20.53 -16.62
CA LEU A 322 -7.46 20.93 -16.88
C LEU A 322 -8.32 20.90 -15.60
N GLU A 323 -8.19 19.85 -14.78
CA GLU A 323 -8.86 19.73 -13.48
C GLU A 323 -8.55 20.93 -12.57
N GLU A 324 -7.28 21.28 -12.42
CA GLU A 324 -6.86 22.45 -11.62
C GLU A 324 -7.47 23.77 -12.15
N ILE A 325 -7.48 23.96 -13.47
CA ILE A 325 -8.04 25.17 -14.10
C ILE A 325 -9.57 25.24 -13.91
N LEU A 326 -10.27 24.12 -14.05
CA LEU A 326 -11.72 24.07 -13.97
C LEU A 326 -12.22 24.15 -12.53
N GLY A 327 -11.59 23.42 -11.61
CA GLY A 327 -12.13 23.17 -10.27
C GLY A 327 -11.13 23.13 -9.11
N GLY A 328 -9.84 23.39 -9.32
CA GLY A 328 -8.79 23.28 -8.29
C GLY A 328 -8.96 24.15 -7.03
N GLY A 329 -9.91 25.09 -7.04
CA GLY A 329 -10.27 25.85 -5.85
C GLY A 329 -11.04 27.14 -6.12
N PRO A 330 -11.06 28.09 -5.18
CA PRO A 330 -11.85 29.31 -5.28
C PRO A 330 -11.47 30.24 -6.46
N THR A 331 -10.28 30.08 -7.04
CA THR A 331 -9.81 30.85 -8.19
C THR A 331 -10.08 30.18 -9.54
N SER A 332 -10.61 28.96 -9.53
CA SER A 332 -10.92 28.16 -10.72
C SER A 332 -12.12 28.69 -11.50
N ARG A 333 -12.28 28.22 -12.74
CA ARG A 333 -13.32 28.71 -13.66
C ARG A 333 -14.73 28.37 -13.19
N LEU A 334 -14.97 27.14 -12.74
CA LEU A 334 -16.31 26.71 -12.29
C LEU A 334 -16.73 27.45 -11.03
N TYR A 335 -15.82 27.57 -10.05
CA TYR A 335 -16.12 28.29 -8.80
C TYR A 335 -16.46 29.76 -9.06
N LYS A 336 -15.60 30.48 -9.80
CA LYS A 336 -15.84 31.90 -10.14
C LYS A 336 -17.17 32.08 -10.86
N SER A 337 -17.42 31.29 -11.89
CA SER A 337 -18.63 31.42 -12.70
C SER A 337 -19.90 31.07 -11.91
N LEU A 338 -19.95 29.89 -11.28
CA LEU A 338 -21.21 29.35 -10.72
C LEU A 338 -21.49 29.84 -9.30
N VAL A 339 -20.44 30.06 -8.50
CA VAL A 339 -20.56 30.45 -7.08
C VAL A 339 -20.47 31.96 -6.92
N VAL A 340 -19.46 32.62 -7.51
CA VAL A 340 -19.21 34.06 -7.28
C VAL A 340 -20.07 34.94 -8.18
N ASP A 341 -20.00 34.72 -9.50
CA ASP A 341 -20.61 35.61 -10.48
C ASP A 341 -22.12 35.35 -10.61
N GLN A 342 -22.52 34.08 -10.82
CA GLN A 342 -23.92 33.70 -11.03
C GLN A 342 -24.68 33.41 -9.73
N LYS A 343 -23.99 32.96 -8.67
CA LYS A 343 -24.58 32.60 -7.37
C LYS A 343 -25.69 31.55 -7.46
N ILE A 344 -25.55 30.61 -8.40
CA ILE A 344 -26.51 29.51 -8.62
C ILE A 344 -26.07 28.20 -7.98
N ALA A 345 -24.85 28.14 -7.44
CA ALA A 345 -24.32 26.98 -6.73
C ALA A 345 -23.68 27.42 -5.41
N SER A 346 -23.79 26.58 -4.37
CA SER A 346 -23.08 26.77 -3.09
C SER A 346 -21.60 26.40 -3.19
N SER A 347 -21.25 25.51 -4.12
CA SER A 347 -19.88 25.10 -4.46
C SER A 347 -19.84 24.56 -5.89
N ALA A 348 -18.66 24.59 -6.52
CA ALA A 348 -18.41 23.98 -7.82
C ALA A 348 -16.92 23.66 -7.98
N GLY A 349 -16.60 22.52 -8.58
CA GLY A 349 -15.26 22.00 -8.81
C GLY A 349 -15.27 20.86 -9.82
#